data_AF-A0A4P8Q8U9-F1
#
_entry.id   AF-A0A4P8Q8U9-F1
#
_cell.length_a   1.000
_cell.length_b   1.000
_cell.length_c   1.000
_cell.angle_alpha   90.00
_cell.angle_beta   90.00
_cell.angle_gamma   90.00
#
_symmetry.space_group_name_H-M   'P 1'
#
loop_
_entity.id
_entity.type
_entity.pdbx_description
1 polymer ?
#
loop_
_entity_poly.entity_id
_entity_poly.type
_entity_poly.pdbx_seq_one_letter_code
_entity_poly.pdbx_strand_id
1 'polypeptide(L)'
;MAVPYTITPARYSKGNFIVQTHSEGPWKGRAERLIHDGLKCRYTGRERGFAASAAKVRKFAAAYAAGWDFDFITRSNGPVAA
;
A
#
# COMPACT_ATOMS: atom_id res chain seq x y z
N MET A 1 16.73 5.97 -3.86
CA MET A 1 15.96 4.73 -3.66
C MET A 1 14.59 4.91 -4.29
N ALA A 2 14.25 4.15 -5.32
CA ALA A 2 12.89 4.17 -5.86
C ALA A 2 11.93 3.66 -4.77
N VAL A 3 10.81 4.36 -4.55
CA VAL A 3 9.76 3.85 -3.68
C VAL A 3 9.21 2.55 -4.28
N PRO A 4 9.02 1.46 -3.50
CA PRO A 4 8.56 0.16 -4.02
C PRO A 4 7.06 0.15 -4.32
N TYR A 5 6.52 1.31 -4.71
CA TYR A 5 5.14 1.47 -5.14
C TYR A 5 4.99 2.65 -6.09
N THR A 6 3.93 2.61 -6.89
CA THR A 6 3.53 3.68 -7.79
C THR A 6 2.07 4.01 -7.53
N ILE A 7 1.72 5.30 -7.53
CA ILE A 7 0.34 5.76 -7.34
C ILE A 7 -0.11 6.46 -8.61
N THR A 8 -1.14 5.95 -9.25
CA THR A 8 -1.71 6.51 -10.47
C THR A 8 -3.21 6.77 -10.29
N PRO A 9 -3.80 7.74 -11.01
CA PRO A 9 -5.25 7.88 -11.02
C PRO A 9 -5.89 6.62 -11.60
N ALA A 10 -6.97 6.14 -10.97
CA ALA A 10 -7.67 4.96 -11.45
C ALA A 10 -8.43 5.28 -12.75
N ARG A 11 -8.28 4.42 -13.75
CA ARG A 11 -8.92 4.55 -15.06
C ARG A 11 -10.41 4.27 -15.00
N TYR A 12 -10.82 3.29 -14.19
CA TYR A 12 -12.20 2.82 -14.13
C TYR A 12 -12.96 3.27 -12.88
N SER A 13 -12.31 3.99 -11.97
CA SER A 13 -12.91 4.43 -10.72
C SER A 13 -12.63 5.91 -10.49
N LYS A 14 -13.58 6.75 -10.91
CA LYS A 14 -13.43 8.21 -10.87
C LYS A 14 -13.21 8.69 -9.43
N GLY A 15 -12.17 9.49 -9.21
CA GLY A 15 -11.80 10.03 -7.89
C GLY A 15 -11.00 9.06 -7.00
N ASN A 16 -10.74 7.84 -7.48
CA ASN A 16 -9.87 6.88 -6.82
C ASN A 16 -8.51 6.80 -7.53
N PHE A 17 -7.58 6.14 -6.85
CA PHE A 17 -6.22 5.91 -7.27
C PHE A 17 -5.92 4.41 -7.23
N ILE A 18 -4.97 4.00 -8.05
CA ILE A 18 -4.38 2.67 -8.03
C ILE A 18 -3.00 2.78 -7.40
N VAL A 19 -2.79 2.03 -6.32
CA VAL A 19 -1.49 1.84 -5.70
C VAL A 19 -0.94 0.52 -6.20
N GLN A 20 0.06 0.58 -7.08
CA GLN A 20 0.78 -0.60 -7.56
C GLN A 20 1.98 -0.83 -6.66
N THR A 21 2.11 -2.03 -6.10
CA THR A 21 3.24 -2.41 -5.24
C THR A 21 4.20 -3.28 -6.02
N HIS A 22 5.49 -3.00 -5.91
CA HIS A 22 6.55 -3.75 -6.56
C HIS A 22 7.30 -4.52 -5.47
N SER A 23 6.79 -5.70 -5.13
CA SER A 23 7.45 -6.60 -4.16
C SER A 23 8.52 -7.41 -4.90
N GLU A 24 9.76 -7.41 -4.40
CA GLU A 24 10.91 -8.10 -5.04
C GLU A 24 11.01 -9.59 -4.70
N GLY A 25 10.06 -10.15 -3.95
CA GLY A 25 10.09 -11.54 -3.49
C GLY A 25 8.73 -12.24 -3.49
N PRO A 26 8.70 -13.55 -3.14
CA PRO A 26 7.47 -14.34 -3.07
C PRO A 26 6.54 -13.92 -1.92
N TRP A 27 7.03 -13.06 -1.02
CA TRP A 27 6.32 -12.55 0.13
C TRP A 27 5.83 -11.12 -0.11
N LYS A 28 4.69 -10.77 0.51
CA LYS A 28 4.19 -9.39 0.49
C LYS A 28 5.25 -8.44 1.05
N GLY A 29 5.65 -7.45 0.26
CA GLY A 29 6.51 -6.36 0.73
C GLY A 29 5.75 -5.39 1.66
N ARG A 30 6.49 -4.51 2.35
CA ARG A 30 5.93 -3.53 3.31
C ARG A 30 4.79 -2.69 2.71
N ALA A 31 4.98 -2.18 1.50
CA ALA A 31 3.98 -1.38 0.81
C ALA A 31 2.68 -2.17 0.58
N GLU A 32 2.80 -3.45 0.23
CA GLU A 32 1.65 -4.33 -0.01
C GLU A 32 0.90 -4.65 1.27
N ARG A 33 1.62 -4.92 2.38
CA ARG A 33 1.02 -5.12 3.71
C ARG A 33 0.27 -3.89 4.19
N LEU A 34 0.88 -2.72 4.06
CA LEU A 34 0.25 -1.45 4.46
C LEU A 34 -1.05 -1.17 3.70
N ILE A 35 -1.04 -1.30 2.37
CA ILE A 35 -2.21 -0.99 1.55
C ILE A 35 -3.30 -2.06 1.65
N HIS A 36 -2.91 -3.34 1.71
CA HIS A 36 -3.84 -4.45 1.75
C HIS A 36 -4.27 -4.79 3.17
N ASP A 37 -3.35 -5.14 4.06
CA ASP A 37 -3.67 -5.65 5.39
C ASP A 37 -3.97 -4.51 6.37
N GLY A 38 -3.27 -3.37 6.28
CA GLY A 38 -3.49 -2.19 7.12
C GLY A 38 -4.70 -1.36 6.70
N LEU A 39 -4.77 -0.92 5.44
CA LEU A 39 -5.83 -0.04 4.95
C LEU A 39 -7.02 -0.76 4.31
N LYS A 40 -6.96 -2.10 4.23
CA LYS A 40 -8.03 -2.96 3.67
C LYS A 40 -8.47 -2.50 2.28
N CYS A 41 -7.51 -2.06 1.45
CA CYS A 41 -7.79 -1.73 0.06
C CYS A 41 -7.91 -3.01 -0.77
N ARG A 42 -8.79 -2.99 -1.77
CA ARG A 42 -9.04 -4.16 -2.62
C ARG A 42 -8.09 -4.16 -3.82
N TYR A 43 -7.45 -5.29 -4.06
CA TYR A 43 -6.69 -5.51 -5.30
C TYR A 43 -7.63 -5.60 -6.50
N THR A 44 -7.30 -4.90 -7.58
CA THR A 44 -7.97 -4.95 -8.87
C THR A 44 -7.03 -5.49 -9.93
N GLY A 45 -7.37 -6.66 -10.50
CA GLY A 45 -6.60 -7.27 -11.58
C GLY A 45 -6.62 -6.46 -12.88
N ARG A 46 -7.65 -5.63 -13.11
CA ARG A 46 -7.80 -4.81 -14.32
C ARG A 46 -6.72 -3.74 -14.45
N GLU A 47 -6.24 -3.23 -13.32
CA GLU A 47 -5.24 -2.17 -13.25
C GLU A 47 -3.95 -2.62 -12.53
N ARG A 48 -3.87 -3.90 -12.19
CA ARG A 48 -2.74 -4.55 -11.51
C ARG A 48 -2.28 -3.79 -10.26
N GLY A 49 -3.21 -3.44 -9.38
CA GLY A 49 -2.91 -2.71 -8.14
C GLY A 49 -4.09 -2.58 -7.19
N PHE A 50 -3.92 -1.85 -6.10
CA PHE A 50 -4.93 -1.67 -5.06
C PHE A 50 -5.73 -0.38 -5.29
N ALA A 51 -7.05 -0.51 -5.38
CA ALA A 51 -7.94 0.65 -5.49
C ALA A 51 -8.06 1.35 -4.13
N ALA A 52 -7.74 2.64 -4.09
CA ALA A 52 -7.75 3.46 -2.89
C ALA A 52 -8.36 4.84 -3.17
N SER A 53 -9.10 5.38 -2.20
CA SER A 53 -9.55 6.77 -2.24
C SER A 53 -8.41 7.74 -1.93
N ALA A 54 -8.57 9.01 -2.29
CA ALA A 54 -7.59 10.06 -1.98
C ALA A 54 -7.18 10.09 -0.49
N ALA A 55 -8.14 9.91 0.42
CA ALA A 55 -7.87 9.87 1.85
C ALA A 55 -7.02 8.66 2.27
N LYS A 56 -7.28 7.48 1.69
CA LYS A 56 -6.48 6.27 1.95
C LYS A 56 -5.09 6.37 1.37
N VAL A 57 -4.93 6.98 0.18
CA VAL A 57 -3.61 7.26 -0.42
C VAL A 57 -2.77 8.17 0.50
N ARG A 58 -3.35 9.24 1.05
CA ARG A 58 -2.65 10.12 2.00
C ARG A 58 -2.21 9.37 3.26
N LYS A 59 -3.09 8.54 3.84
CA LYS A 59 -2.77 7.70 4.99
C LYS A 59 -1.67 6.68 4.68
N PHE A 60 -1.73 6.05 3.51
CA PHE A 60 -0.72 5.11 3.03
C PHE A 60 0.65 5.77 2.91
N ALA A 61 0.74 6.91 2.22
CA ALA A 61 2.00 7.63 2.03
C ALA A 61 2.60 8.09 3.37
N ALA A 62 1.77 8.60 4.28
CA ALA A 62 2.22 9.01 5.63
C ALA A 62 2.72 7.81 6.46
N ALA A 63 1.99 6.70 6.47
CA ALA A 63 2.38 5.49 7.21
C ALA A 63 3.67 4.87 6.64
N TYR A 64 3.80 4.81 5.31
CA TYR A 64 5.00 4.30 4.67
C TYR A 64 6.23 5.18 4.96
N ALA A 65 6.07 6.51 4.90
CA ALA A 65 7.15 7.46 5.22
C ALA A 65 7.56 7.42 6.70
N ALA A 66 6.61 7.16 7.59
CA ALA A 66 6.88 6.96 9.02
C ALA A 66 7.42 5.56 9.37
N GLY A 67 7.66 4.71 8.36
CA GLY A 67 8.29 3.40 8.55
C GLY A 67 7.36 2.32 9.12
N TRP A 68 6.04 2.52 9.11
CA TRP A 68 5.10 1.51 9.62
C TRP A 68 5.14 0.24 8.77
N ASP A 69 5.07 -0.92 9.42
CA ASP A 69 4.79 -2.20 8.77
C ASP A 69 3.56 -2.83 9.43
N PHE A 70 2.62 -3.30 8.62
CA PHE A 70 1.42 -4.00 9.08
C PHE A 70 1.66 -5.51 8.95
N ASP A 71 2.62 -6.04 9.71
CA ASP A 71 2.86 -7.48 9.78
C ASP A 71 1.79 -8.14 10.66
N PHE A 72 1.15 -9.19 10.14
CA PHE A 72 0.08 -9.90 10.86
C PHE A 72 0.64 -10.82 11.98
N ILE A 73 1.94 -11.12 11.99
CA ILE A 73 2.59 -12.07 12.93
C ILE A 73 2.86 -11.39 14.29
N THR A 74 2.91 -10.07 14.34
CA THR A 74 3.09 -9.32 15.59
C THR A 74 1.87 -8.44 15.84
N ARG A 75 1.11 -8.70 16.91
CA ARG A 75 0.05 -7.80 17.43
C ARG A 75 0.58 -6.42 17.90
N SER A 76 1.75 -6.01 17.44
CA SER A 76 2.36 -4.71 17.68
C SER A 76 2.36 -3.93 16.38
N ASN A 77 1.37 -3.05 16.20
CA ASN A 77 1.45 -2.01 15.19
C ASN A 77 2.54 -1.03 15.67
N GLY A 78 3.68 -0.97 14.99
CA GLY A 78 4.77 -0.06 15.33
C GLY A 78 5.66 0.26 14.13
N PRO A 79 6.45 1.35 14.20
CA PRO A 79 7.44 1.66 13.18
C PRO A 79 8.51 0.56 13.14
N VAL A 80 8.89 0.12 11.93
CA VAL A 80 10.09 -0.68 11.71
C VAL A 80 11.28 0.21 12.04
N ALA A 81 12.00 -0.13 13.12
CA ALA A 81 13.25 0.52 13.47
C ALA A 81 14.23 0.42 12.29
N ALA A 82 14.86 1.56 11.96
CA ALA A 82 15.79 1.73 10.85
C ALA A 82 17.02 0.82 10.95
#